data_AF-A0A7R8ZZ02-F1
#
_entry.id   AF-A0A7R8ZZ02-F1
#
_cell.length_a   1.000
_cell.length_b   1.000
_cell.length_c   1.000
_cell.angle_alpha   90.00
_cell.angle_beta   90.00
_cell.angle_gamma   90.00
#
_symmetry.space_group_name_H-M   'P 1'
#
loop_
_entity.id
_entity.type
_entity.pdbx_description
1 polymer ?
#
loop_
_entity_poly.entity_id
_entity_poly.type
_entity_poly.pdbx_seq_one_letter_code
_entity_poly.pdbx_strand_id
1 'polypeptide(L)'
;FQRLSNQADTTSFDLKHLQFVSLAQHGYLETNALRSSYLYQHTVGNKSLLALIFPAQKKGHFFAVDTVRTNQMPNLKNMYTTERNAALSRASEAEDVPGEDHNFEVRIETDLRQVFRQIQRLLSAHLDEKRGPGMLVIQASLDNVSLYEGIPTLSDLPCVRLSVGAHDEPFLALDWQRMASRDILRHYLRYPSLLSKALELSRYLHLPLGE
;
A
#
# COMPACT_ATOMS: atom_id res chain seq x y z
N PHE A 1 12.17 29.72 11.51
CA PHE A 1 13.20 29.61 10.45
C PHE A 1 13.93 30.93 10.31
N GLN A 2 15.17 31.05 10.80
CA GLN A 2 16.04 32.20 10.56
C GLN A 2 17.35 31.65 9.99
N ARG A 3 17.67 32.05 8.74
CA ARG A 3 18.82 31.56 7.97
C ARG A 3 20.10 32.26 8.46
N LEU A 4 21.06 31.48 8.95
CA LEU A 4 22.48 31.83 8.90
C LEU A 4 23.14 30.87 7.93
N SER A 5 23.46 31.38 6.75
CA SER A 5 24.19 30.68 5.71
C SER A 5 25.65 30.53 6.12
N ASN A 6 26.13 29.28 6.19
CA ASN A 6 27.52 28.97 5.88
C ASN A 6 27.52 27.86 4.83
N GLN A 7 28.23 28.12 3.74
CA GLN A 7 28.41 27.21 2.61
C GLN A 7 29.27 26.01 3.04
N ALA A 8 28.64 25.03 3.68
CA ALA A 8 29.19 23.70 3.86
C ALA A 8 28.32 22.72 3.07
N ASP A 9 28.97 21.85 2.31
CA ASP A 9 28.46 20.80 1.43
C ASP A 9 26.98 20.43 1.67
N THR A 10 26.11 20.90 0.77
CA THR A 10 24.64 20.86 0.91
C THR A 10 24.04 19.46 0.79
N THR A 11 24.87 18.41 0.83
CA THR A 11 24.50 17.01 0.60
C THR A 11 24.81 16.09 1.78
N SER A 12 25.42 16.60 2.87
CA SER A 12 25.76 15.77 4.04
C SER A 12 25.53 16.52 5.34
N PHE A 13 24.89 15.84 6.30
CA PHE A 13 24.67 16.35 7.66
C PHE A 13 25.47 15.48 8.63
N ASP A 14 26.30 16.12 9.46
CA ASP A 14 27.02 15.45 10.54
C ASP A 14 26.06 15.20 11.73
N LEU A 15 26.09 14.01 12.33
CA LEU A 15 25.24 13.63 13.45
C LEU A 15 25.36 14.59 14.64
N LYS A 16 26.53 15.21 14.82
CA LYS A 16 26.76 16.21 15.87
C LYS A 16 25.94 17.50 15.70
N HIS A 17 25.38 17.74 14.52
CA HIS A 17 24.51 18.87 14.23
C HIS A 17 23.02 18.55 14.49
N LEU A 18 22.67 17.30 14.81
CA LEU A 18 21.31 16.92 15.17
C LEU A 18 21.00 17.35 16.60
N GLN A 19 19.86 18.03 16.76
CA GLN A 19 19.32 18.38 18.07
C GLN A 19 18.18 17.44 18.40
N PHE A 20 18.17 16.93 19.63
CA PHE A 20 17.03 16.17 20.12
C PHE A 20 15.85 17.10 20.33
N VAL A 21 14.74 16.79 19.68
CA VAL A 21 13.47 17.50 19.85
C VAL A 21 12.50 16.55 20.52
N SER A 22 11.88 17.01 21.60
CA SER A 22 10.88 16.20 22.31
C SER A 22 9.63 16.04 21.45
N LEU A 23 9.03 14.83 21.47
CA LEU A 23 7.74 14.57 20.82
C LEU A 23 6.61 15.46 21.37
N ALA A 24 6.75 16.00 22.60
CA ALA A 24 5.80 16.94 23.17
C ALA A 24 5.76 18.29 22.43
N GLN A 25 6.85 18.64 21.73
CA GLN A 25 6.94 19.86 20.92
C GLN A 25 6.66 19.60 19.44
N HIS A 26 6.98 18.39 18.94
CA HIS A 26 6.77 18.01 17.54
C HIS A 26 6.26 16.56 17.46
N GLY A 27 4.98 16.39 17.15
CA GLY A 27 4.36 15.08 16.98
C GLY A 27 4.99 14.29 15.84
N TYR A 28 5.26 13.00 16.07
CA TYR A 28 5.78 12.11 15.02
C TYR A 28 4.66 11.78 14.02
N LEU A 29 4.85 12.20 12.77
CA LEU A 29 3.97 11.96 11.61
C LEU A 29 2.49 12.09 11.95
N GLU A 30 1.95 13.31 11.94
CA GLU A 30 0.53 13.57 12.19
C GLU A 30 -0.39 12.69 11.32
N THR A 31 -1.54 12.31 11.86
CA THR A 31 -2.50 11.47 11.15
C THR A 31 -2.95 12.22 9.88
N ASN A 32 -2.91 11.55 8.72
CA ASN A 32 -3.15 12.13 7.39
C ASN A 32 -2.08 13.09 6.84
N ALA A 33 -0.90 13.21 7.46
CA ALA A 33 0.18 14.07 6.95
C ALA A 33 0.77 13.62 5.60
N LEU A 34 0.69 12.33 5.29
CA LEU A 34 1.28 11.72 4.10
C LEU A 34 0.21 11.01 3.27
N ARG A 35 0.33 11.14 1.94
CA ARG A 35 -0.52 10.40 1.01
C ARG A 35 -0.06 8.94 0.98
N SER A 36 -0.96 8.00 1.27
CA SER A 36 -0.67 6.58 1.18
C SER A 36 -1.14 6.00 -0.15
N SER A 37 -0.24 5.32 -0.85
CA SER A 37 -0.60 4.32 -1.87
C SER A 37 -0.63 2.95 -1.22
N TYR A 38 -1.35 2.00 -1.81
CA TYR A 38 -1.55 0.68 -1.22
C TYR A 38 -1.21 -0.44 -2.21
N LEU A 39 -0.33 -1.34 -1.80
CA LEU A 39 0.07 -2.54 -2.54
C LEU A 39 -0.30 -3.77 -1.73
N TYR A 40 -1.17 -4.60 -2.29
CA TYR A 40 -1.45 -5.95 -1.78
C TYR A 40 -0.87 -7.00 -2.71
N GLN A 41 -0.29 -8.05 -2.14
CA GLN A 41 0.16 -9.23 -2.87
C GLN A 41 -0.10 -10.48 -2.04
N HIS A 42 -0.66 -11.49 -2.68
CA HIS A 42 -0.76 -12.82 -2.10
C HIS A 42 -0.54 -13.91 -3.16
N THR A 43 0.14 -14.98 -2.79
CA THR A 43 0.48 -16.09 -3.68
C THR A 43 0.27 -17.41 -2.95
N VAL A 44 -0.48 -18.32 -3.58
CA VAL A 44 -0.71 -19.70 -3.12
C VAL A 44 -0.45 -20.65 -4.28
N GLY A 45 0.61 -21.46 -4.16
CA GLY A 45 1.08 -22.32 -5.24
C GLY A 45 1.43 -21.51 -6.50
N ASN A 46 0.79 -21.84 -7.63
CA ASN A 46 1.00 -21.15 -8.91
C ASN A 46 0.01 -19.99 -9.14
N LYS A 47 -0.89 -19.72 -8.20
CA LYS A 47 -1.88 -18.65 -8.31
C LYS A 47 -1.41 -17.46 -7.49
N SER A 48 -1.47 -16.27 -8.07
CA SER A 48 -1.21 -15.03 -7.33
C SER A 48 -2.24 -13.97 -7.67
N LEU A 49 -2.58 -13.15 -6.68
CA LEU A 49 -3.39 -11.97 -6.88
C LEU A 49 -2.67 -10.77 -6.26
N LEU A 50 -2.51 -9.72 -7.04
CA LEU A 50 -1.88 -8.48 -6.64
C LEU A 50 -2.81 -7.32 -6.93
N ALA A 51 -2.76 -6.29 -6.08
CA ALA A 51 -3.48 -5.05 -6.31
C ALA A 51 -2.62 -3.85 -5.93
N LEU A 52 -2.52 -2.88 -6.83
CA LEU A 52 -1.93 -1.57 -6.57
C LEU A 52 -3.02 -0.52 -6.65
N ILE A 53 -3.28 0.17 -5.56
CA ILE A 53 -4.34 1.17 -5.45
C ILE A 53 -3.74 2.51 -5.05
N PHE A 54 -4.14 3.55 -5.78
CA PHE A 54 -3.82 4.95 -5.54
C PHE A 54 -5.09 5.66 -5.06
N PRO A 55 -5.35 5.73 -3.73
CA PRO A 55 -6.57 6.31 -3.17
C PRO A 55 -6.80 7.76 -3.63
N ALA A 56 -5.73 8.56 -3.66
CA ALA A 56 -5.78 9.96 -4.10
C ALA A 56 -6.21 10.12 -5.56
N GLN A 57 -6.01 9.10 -6.41
CA GLN A 57 -6.43 9.08 -7.81
C GLN A 57 -7.75 8.34 -8.02
N LYS A 58 -8.32 7.74 -6.97
CA LYS A 58 -9.44 6.79 -7.04
C LYS A 58 -9.20 5.70 -8.09
N LYS A 59 -7.95 5.26 -8.25
CA LYS A 59 -7.54 4.31 -9.29
C LYS A 59 -6.91 3.08 -8.66
N GLY A 60 -7.35 1.89 -9.08
CA GLY A 60 -6.77 0.62 -8.67
C GLY A 60 -6.43 -0.27 -9.86
N HIS A 61 -5.38 -1.04 -9.73
CA HIS A 61 -4.89 -1.99 -10.72
C HIS A 61 -4.82 -3.37 -10.08
N PHE A 62 -5.59 -4.32 -10.59
CA PHE A 62 -5.63 -5.70 -10.14
C PHE A 62 -4.94 -6.59 -11.16
N PHE A 63 -4.10 -7.50 -10.66
CA PHE A 63 -3.34 -8.44 -11.47
C PHE A 63 -3.57 -9.85 -10.93
N ALA A 64 -4.20 -10.70 -11.73
CA ALA A 64 -4.30 -12.12 -11.45
C ALA A 64 -3.21 -12.87 -12.23
N VAL A 65 -2.48 -13.74 -11.54
CA VAL A 65 -1.48 -14.63 -12.14
C VAL A 65 -1.96 -16.06 -11.99
N ASP A 66 -2.07 -16.76 -13.12
CA ASP A 66 -2.42 -18.17 -13.17
C ASP A 66 -1.74 -18.83 -14.38
N THR A 67 -1.63 -20.15 -14.35
CA THR A 67 -1.12 -20.99 -15.45
C THR A 67 -1.90 -20.79 -16.75
N VAL A 68 -3.18 -20.44 -16.66
CA VAL A 68 -4.07 -20.19 -17.81
C VAL A 68 -4.70 -18.80 -17.66
N ARG A 69 -4.80 -18.05 -18.77
CA ARG A 69 -5.41 -16.71 -18.81
C ARG A 69 -6.95 -16.76 -18.73
N THR A 70 -7.48 -17.37 -17.68
CA THR A 70 -8.93 -17.43 -17.44
C THR A 70 -9.37 -16.21 -16.64
N ASN A 71 -10.37 -15.48 -17.15
CA ASN A 71 -10.95 -14.33 -16.47
C ASN A 71 -12.25 -14.68 -15.74
N GLN A 72 -12.16 -14.82 -14.42
CA GLN A 72 -13.28 -14.99 -13.49
C GLN A 72 -13.37 -13.80 -12.51
N MET A 73 -12.79 -12.66 -12.89
CA MET A 73 -12.78 -11.47 -12.05
C MET A 73 -14.19 -10.89 -11.95
N PRO A 74 -14.63 -10.48 -10.76
CA PRO A 74 -15.94 -9.91 -10.55
C PRO A 74 -16.01 -8.47 -11.09
N ASN A 75 -17.22 -7.90 -11.12
CA ASN A 75 -17.35 -6.45 -11.24
C ASN A 75 -16.82 -5.78 -9.95
N LEU A 76 -15.54 -5.38 -9.99
CA LEU A 76 -14.84 -4.79 -8.85
C LEU A 76 -15.49 -3.49 -8.36
N LYS A 77 -16.09 -2.70 -9.25
CA LYS A 77 -16.79 -1.47 -8.86
C LYS A 77 -17.97 -1.78 -7.94
N ASN A 78 -18.84 -2.71 -8.36
CA ASN A 78 -20.01 -3.12 -7.56
C ASN A 78 -19.59 -3.81 -6.24
N MET A 79 -18.56 -4.66 -6.33
CA MET A 79 -18.02 -5.36 -5.17
C MET A 79 -17.42 -4.38 -4.14
N TYR A 80 -16.67 -3.37 -4.61
CA TYR A 80 -16.13 -2.31 -3.77
C TYR A 80 -17.23 -1.55 -3.05
N THR A 81 -18.28 -1.12 -3.76
CA THR A 81 -19.42 -0.42 -3.15
C THR A 81 -20.08 -1.27 -2.07
N THR A 82 -20.27 -2.57 -2.33
CA THR A 82 -20.89 -3.49 -1.36
C THR A 82 -20.03 -3.67 -0.11
N GLU A 83 -18.74 -3.96 -0.27
CA GLU A 83 -17.82 -4.16 0.85
C GLU A 83 -17.57 -2.84 1.61
N ARG A 84 -17.56 -1.70 0.92
CA ARG A 84 -17.44 -0.38 1.55
C ARG A 84 -18.65 -0.07 2.43
N ASN A 85 -19.87 -0.34 1.96
CA ASN A 85 -21.08 -0.14 2.76
C ASN A 85 -21.06 -1.04 4.02
N ALA A 86 -20.56 -2.27 3.89
CA ALA A 86 -20.36 -3.17 5.02
C ALA A 86 -19.20 -2.77 5.94
N ALA A 87 -18.21 -2.01 5.44
CA ALA A 87 -17.14 -1.44 6.26
C ALA A 87 -17.65 -0.22 7.04
N LEU A 88 -18.41 0.67 6.41
CA LEU A 88 -19.02 1.84 7.05
C LEU A 88 -19.96 1.46 8.19
N SER A 89 -20.70 0.36 8.08
CA SER A 89 -21.56 -0.11 9.17
C SER A 89 -20.80 -0.63 10.39
N ARG A 90 -19.50 -0.94 10.24
CA ARG A 90 -18.62 -1.45 11.29
C ARG A 90 -17.61 -0.41 11.78
N ALA A 91 -17.38 0.64 11.00
CA ALA A 91 -16.40 1.67 11.32
C ALA A 91 -16.94 2.60 12.41
N SER A 92 -16.06 2.98 13.34
CA SER A 92 -16.37 4.00 14.34
C SER A 92 -16.44 5.40 13.72
N GLU A 93 -15.61 5.64 12.70
CA GLU A 93 -15.50 6.92 11.99
C GLU A 93 -15.54 6.69 10.47
N ALA A 94 -16.22 7.58 9.74
CA ALA A 94 -16.34 7.46 8.29
C ALA A 94 -15.05 7.82 7.54
N GLU A 95 -14.17 8.62 8.15
CA GLU A 95 -12.90 9.06 7.56
C GLU A 95 -11.86 7.93 7.46
N ASP A 96 -12.00 6.90 8.29
CA ASP A 96 -11.17 5.70 8.27
C ASP A 96 -11.40 4.82 7.03
N VAL A 97 -12.51 5.04 6.32
CA VAL A 97 -12.89 4.23 5.17
C VAL A 97 -12.52 4.98 3.88
N PRO A 98 -11.74 4.36 2.97
CA PRO A 98 -11.42 4.97 1.68
C PRO A 98 -12.66 5.48 0.91
N GLY A 99 -12.47 6.57 0.17
CA GLY A 99 -13.55 7.30 -0.50
C GLY A 99 -14.31 6.51 -1.58
N GLU A 100 -15.40 7.07 -2.09
CA GLU A 100 -16.23 6.46 -3.13
C GLU A 100 -15.64 6.57 -4.54
N ASP A 101 -16.23 5.84 -5.48
CA ASP A 101 -15.96 5.90 -6.92
C ASP A 101 -14.56 5.52 -7.38
N HIS A 102 -14.02 4.43 -6.82
CA HIS A 102 -12.79 3.86 -7.33
C HIS A 102 -13.01 3.20 -8.71
N ASN A 103 -12.10 3.49 -9.64
CA ASN A 103 -12.03 2.81 -10.92
C ASN A 103 -10.95 1.72 -10.86
N PHE A 104 -11.30 0.52 -11.33
CA PHE A 104 -10.41 -0.64 -11.25
C PHE A 104 -10.10 -1.19 -12.64
N GLU A 105 -8.82 -1.27 -12.96
CA GLU A 105 -8.32 -1.98 -14.15
C GLU A 105 -7.89 -3.38 -13.75
N VAL A 106 -8.30 -4.39 -14.53
CA VAL A 106 -7.98 -5.79 -14.28
C VAL A 106 -7.10 -6.31 -15.39
N ARG A 107 -6.01 -7.00 -15.04
CA ARG A 107 -5.12 -7.69 -15.98
C ARG A 107 -4.86 -9.11 -15.50
N ILE A 108 -4.79 -10.04 -16.45
CA ILE A 108 -4.54 -11.45 -16.17
C ILE A 108 -3.29 -11.84 -16.93
N GLU A 109 -2.30 -12.31 -16.17
CA GLU A 109 -1.00 -12.70 -16.68
C GLU A 109 -0.68 -14.14 -16.30
N THR A 110 0.30 -14.70 -17.00
CA THR A 110 0.79 -16.06 -16.74
C THR A 110 2.11 -16.08 -15.99
N ASP A 111 2.76 -14.93 -15.86
CA ASP A 111 4.08 -14.79 -15.27
C ASP A 111 4.09 -13.62 -14.28
N LEU A 112 4.47 -13.90 -13.04
CA LEU A 112 4.58 -12.93 -11.97
C LEU A 112 5.60 -11.82 -12.31
N ARG A 113 6.67 -12.13 -13.05
CA ARG A 113 7.67 -11.14 -13.47
C ARG A 113 7.10 -10.10 -14.44
N GLN A 114 6.06 -10.44 -15.20
CA GLN A 114 5.37 -9.48 -16.05
C GLN A 114 4.55 -8.52 -15.19
N VAL A 115 3.90 -9.02 -14.15
CA VAL A 115 3.13 -8.20 -13.21
C VAL A 115 4.05 -7.24 -12.45
N PHE A 116 5.18 -7.71 -11.95
CA PHE A 116 6.15 -6.84 -11.27
C PHE A 116 6.65 -5.70 -12.15
N ARG A 117 6.99 -5.99 -13.42
CA ARG A 117 7.35 -4.94 -14.40
C ARG A 117 6.21 -3.95 -14.65
N GLN A 118 4.96 -4.40 -14.65
CA GLN A 118 3.81 -3.51 -14.79
C GLN A 118 3.61 -2.63 -13.56
N ILE A 119 3.73 -3.19 -12.36
CA ILE A 119 3.66 -2.44 -11.09
C ILE A 119 4.78 -1.40 -11.04
N GLN A 120 6.01 -1.79 -11.40
CA GLN A 120 7.16 -0.89 -11.45
C GLN A 120 6.90 0.33 -12.35
N ARG A 121 6.33 0.10 -13.56
CA ARG A 121 5.96 1.19 -14.47
C ARG A 121 4.89 2.11 -13.90
N LEU A 122 3.87 1.55 -13.24
CA LEU A 122 2.80 2.33 -12.62
C LEU A 122 3.32 3.18 -11.45
N LEU A 123 4.20 2.62 -10.61
CA LEU A 123 4.82 3.35 -9.51
C LEU A 123 5.76 4.44 -10.02
N SER A 124 6.58 4.15 -11.03
CA SER A 124 7.47 5.15 -11.64
C SER A 124 6.68 6.32 -12.23
N ALA A 125 5.60 6.03 -12.96
CA ALA A 125 4.71 7.07 -13.49
C ALA A 125 4.06 7.89 -12.38
N HIS A 126 3.65 7.26 -11.28
CA HIS A 126 3.09 7.98 -10.12
C HIS A 126 4.12 8.90 -9.45
N LEU A 127 5.37 8.46 -9.34
CA LEU A 127 6.48 9.25 -8.81
C LEU A 127 6.82 10.46 -9.69
N ASP A 128 6.84 10.26 -11.01
CA ASP A 128 7.14 11.31 -11.99
C ASP A 128 6.13 12.46 -11.96
N GLU A 129 4.88 12.19 -11.56
CA GLU A 129 3.84 13.21 -11.37
C GLU A 129 4.12 14.17 -10.19
N LYS A 130 5.17 13.93 -9.39
CA LYS A 130 5.62 14.78 -8.26
C LYS A 130 4.47 15.26 -7.36
N ARG A 131 3.57 14.35 -6.99
CA ARG A 131 2.34 14.66 -6.24
C ARG A 131 2.56 14.96 -4.75
N GLY A 132 3.75 15.45 -4.38
CA GLY A 132 4.13 15.70 -2.99
C GLY A 132 4.56 14.43 -2.24
N PRO A 133 4.79 14.54 -0.93
CA PRO A 133 5.29 13.43 -0.12
C PRO A 133 4.21 12.34 0.02
N GLY A 134 4.60 11.12 -0.25
CA GLY A 134 3.74 9.96 -0.14
C GLY A 134 4.50 8.73 0.31
N MET A 135 3.79 7.79 0.92
CA MET A 135 4.30 6.50 1.34
C MET A 135 3.55 5.37 0.66
N LEU A 136 4.19 4.22 0.54
CA LEU A 136 3.57 3.01 0.05
C LEU A 136 3.33 2.04 1.20
N VAL A 137 2.07 1.68 1.41
CA VAL A 137 1.68 0.67 2.38
C VAL A 137 1.63 -0.69 1.68
N ILE A 138 2.39 -1.65 2.20
CA ILE A 138 2.55 -2.98 1.60
C ILE A 138 1.92 -4.04 2.50
N GLN A 139 1.03 -4.84 1.92
CA GLN A 139 0.48 -6.06 2.51
C GLN A 139 0.77 -7.22 1.58
N ALA A 140 1.91 -7.86 1.80
CA ALA A 140 2.44 -8.91 0.93
C ALA A 140 2.66 -10.22 1.70
N SER A 141 2.37 -11.34 1.05
CA SER A 141 2.79 -12.67 1.54
C SER A 141 4.26 -12.97 1.24
N LEU A 142 4.82 -12.36 0.18
CA LEU A 142 6.24 -12.47 -0.17
C LEU A 142 7.12 -11.73 0.84
N ASP A 143 8.36 -12.19 1.01
CA ASP A 143 9.36 -11.50 1.79
C ASP A 143 9.83 -10.20 1.10
N ASN A 144 10.46 -9.32 1.87
CA ASN A 144 10.91 -8.02 1.35
C ASN A 144 11.93 -8.21 0.21
N VAL A 145 12.88 -9.14 0.34
CA VAL A 145 13.96 -9.33 -0.65
C VAL A 145 13.36 -9.66 -2.01
N SER A 146 12.48 -10.67 -2.07
CA SER A 146 11.79 -11.05 -3.30
C SER A 146 11.00 -9.89 -3.92
N LEU A 147 10.38 -9.05 -3.10
CA LEU A 147 9.57 -7.92 -3.57
C LEU A 147 10.44 -6.79 -4.13
N TYR A 148 11.54 -6.43 -3.46
CA TYR A 148 12.47 -5.40 -3.92
C TYR A 148 13.25 -5.85 -5.17
N GLU A 149 13.61 -7.13 -5.28
CA GLU A 149 14.20 -7.67 -6.51
C GLU A 149 13.23 -7.63 -7.69
N GLY A 150 11.95 -7.93 -7.43
CA GLY A 150 10.91 -7.89 -8.45
C GLY A 150 10.53 -6.47 -8.87
N ILE A 151 10.47 -5.54 -7.92
CA ILE A 151 10.02 -4.16 -8.11
C ILE A 151 11.06 -3.19 -7.51
N PRO A 152 12.15 -2.90 -8.24
CA PRO A 152 13.22 -2.06 -7.72
C PRO A 152 12.78 -0.66 -7.29
N THR A 153 11.76 -0.07 -7.93
CA THR A 153 11.22 1.26 -7.60
C THR A 153 10.71 1.38 -6.15
N LEU A 154 10.50 0.27 -5.44
CA LEU A 154 10.16 0.28 -4.03
C LEU A 154 11.29 0.86 -3.15
N SER A 155 12.56 0.74 -3.55
CA SER A 155 13.69 1.31 -2.80
C SER A 155 13.69 2.82 -2.77
N ASP A 156 13.00 3.46 -3.73
CA ASP A 156 12.95 4.91 -3.88
C ASP A 156 11.77 5.52 -3.11
N LEU A 157 10.94 4.69 -2.46
CA LEU A 157 9.71 5.06 -1.78
C LEU A 157 9.80 4.72 -0.29
N PRO A 158 9.31 5.59 0.61
CA PRO A 158 9.11 5.19 2.00
C PRO A 158 7.99 4.14 2.04
N CYS A 159 8.35 2.93 2.46
CA CYS A 159 7.48 1.77 2.47
C CYS A 159 7.15 1.35 3.91
N VAL A 160 5.86 1.12 4.19
CA VAL A 160 5.38 0.61 5.49
C VAL A 160 4.72 -0.73 5.27
N ARG A 161 5.22 -1.78 5.90
CA ARG A 161 4.64 -3.11 5.78
C ARG A 161 3.62 -3.36 6.89
N LEU A 162 2.43 -3.79 6.50
CA LEU A 162 1.40 -4.26 7.43
C LEU A 162 1.28 -5.77 7.35
N SER A 163 0.92 -6.39 8.47
CA SER A 163 0.66 -7.83 8.51
C SER A 163 -0.55 -8.18 7.63
N VAL A 164 -0.46 -9.33 6.95
CA VAL A 164 -1.55 -9.93 6.18
C VAL A 164 -2.22 -10.97 7.07
N GLY A 165 -3.54 -10.88 7.25
CA GLY A 165 -4.30 -11.96 7.89
C GLY A 165 -4.30 -13.16 6.96
N ALA A 166 -3.58 -14.23 7.32
CA ALA A 166 -3.44 -15.41 6.47
C ALA A 166 -4.76 -16.19 6.44
N HIS A 167 -5.42 -16.19 5.27
CA HIS A 167 -6.50 -17.11 4.94
C HIS A 167 -6.27 -17.63 3.52
N ASP A 168 -5.72 -18.84 3.40
CA ASP A 168 -5.45 -19.48 2.10
C ASP A 168 -6.73 -20.04 1.43
N GLU A 169 -7.84 -20.07 2.16
CA GLU A 169 -9.13 -20.63 1.74
C GLU A 169 -9.63 -20.11 0.38
N PRO A 170 -9.52 -18.81 0.02
CA PRO A 170 -10.00 -18.31 -1.26
C PRO A 170 -9.33 -18.98 -2.47
N PHE A 171 -8.05 -19.38 -2.38
CA PHE A 171 -7.27 -19.87 -3.51
C PHE A 171 -7.57 -21.32 -3.89
N LEU A 172 -8.19 -22.07 -2.96
CA LEU A 172 -8.60 -23.45 -3.13
C LEU A 172 -9.91 -23.58 -3.93
N ALA A 173 -10.72 -22.53 -3.98
CA ALA A 173 -11.99 -22.53 -4.69
C ALA A 173 -11.83 -22.45 -6.22
N LEU A 174 -12.85 -22.90 -6.96
CA LEU A 174 -12.91 -22.76 -8.41
C LEU A 174 -13.01 -21.28 -8.81
N ASP A 175 -13.79 -20.48 -8.07
CA ASP A 175 -14.00 -19.05 -8.26
C ASP A 175 -13.04 -18.20 -7.42
N TRP A 176 -11.82 -18.69 -7.22
CA TRP A 176 -10.82 -18.08 -6.35
C TRP A 176 -10.54 -16.61 -6.68
N GLN A 177 -10.57 -16.22 -7.97
CA GLN A 177 -10.33 -14.84 -8.39
C GLN A 177 -11.37 -13.88 -7.79
N ARG A 178 -12.63 -14.31 -7.71
CA ARG A 178 -13.72 -13.54 -7.08
C ARG A 178 -13.53 -13.45 -5.57
N MET A 179 -13.24 -14.56 -4.92
CA MET A 179 -13.08 -14.60 -3.46
C MET A 179 -11.85 -13.81 -3.00
N ALA A 180 -10.72 -13.99 -3.67
CA ALA A 180 -9.48 -13.28 -3.39
C ALA A 180 -9.61 -11.78 -3.70
N SER A 181 -10.29 -11.38 -4.78
CA SER A 181 -10.57 -9.95 -5.06
C SER A 181 -11.36 -9.29 -3.93
N ARG A 182 -12.37 -9.98 -3.40
CA ARG A 182 -13.15 -9.51 -2.26
C ARG A 182 -12.27 -9.36 -1.01
N ASP A 183 -11.39 -10.33 -0.77
CA ASP A 183 -10.47 -10.28 0.36
C ASP A 183 -9.49 -9.10 0.27
N ILE A 184 -8.92 -8.83 -0.92
CA ILE A 184 -8.09 -7.66 -1.17
C ILE A 184 -8.84 -6.36 -0.85
N LEU A 185 -10.08 -6.23 -1.34
CA LEU A 185 -10.87 -5.02 -1.10
C LEU A 185 -11.17 -4.83 0.40
N ARG A 186 -11.40 -5.92 1.15
CA ARG A 186 -11.57 -5.86 2.61
C ARG A 186 -10.29 -5.40 3.32
N HIS A 187 -9.13 -5.88 2.88
CA HIS A 187 -7.84 -5.43 3.42
C HIS A 187 -7.60 -3.95 3.09
N TYR A 188 -7.87 -3.53 1.85
CA TYR A 188 -7.80 -2.14 1.44
C TYR A 188 -8.73 -1.23 2.27
N LEU A 189 -9.97 -1.64 2.52
CA LEU A 189 -10.90 -0.83 3.31
C LEU A 189 -10.46 -0.71 4.79
N ARG A 190 -9.60 -1.60 5.28
CA ARG A 190 -9.11 -1.62 6.67
C ARG A 190 -7.71 -1.01 6.84
N TYR A 191 -6.96 -0.82 5.76
CA TYR A 191 -5.57 -0.37 5.85
C TYR A 191 -5.42 0.99 6.55
N PRO A 192 -6.31 2.00 6.38
CA PRO A 192 -6.13 3.30 7.03
C PRO A 192 -6.17 3.17 8.56
N SER A 193 -7.16 2.45 9.10
CA SER A 193 -7.24 2.20 10.55
C SER A 193 -6.06 1.39 11.07
N LEU A 194 -5.54 0.43 10.29
CA LEU A 194 -4.33 -0.34 10.67
C LEU A 194 -3.09 0.55 10.68
N LEU A 195 -2.95 1.42 9.70
CA LEU A 195 -1.86 2.38 9.59
C LEU A 195 -1.90 3.41 10.72
N SER A 196 -3.09 3.90 11.06
CA SER A 196 -3.29 4.81 12.21
C SER A 196 -2.82 4.17 13.52
N LYS A 197 -3.20 2.91 13.77
CA LYS A 197 -2.72 2.15 14.93
C LYS A 197 -1.21 1.95 14.93
N ALA A 198 -0.62 1.67 13.76
CA ALA A 198 0.83 1.55 13.64
C ALA A 198 1.54 2.90 13.94
N LEU A 199 0.98 4.01 13.49
CA LEU A 199 1.46 5.37 13.82
C LEU A 199 1.38 5.64 15.32
N GLU A 200 0.27 5.33 15.97
CA GLU A 200 0.09 5.49 17.42
C GLU A 200 1.12 4.69 18.21
N LEU A 201 1.35 3.43 17.84
CA LEU A 201 2.36 2.59 18.48
C LEU A 201 3.77 3.14 18.25
N SER A 202 4.06 3.62 17.04
CA SER A 202 5.35 4.24 16.70
C SER A 202 5.62 5.49 17.55
N ARG A 203 4.59 6.34 17.74
CA ARG A 203 4.65 7.52 18.63
C ARG A 203 4.87 7.12 20.09
N TYR A 204 4.21 6.07 20.55
CA TYR A 204 4.32 5.58 21.93
C TYR A 204 5.68 4.95 22.23
N LEU A 205 6.23 4.18 21.27
CA LEU A 205 7.50 3.46 21.42
C LEU A 205 8.72 4.29 21.00
N HIS A 206 8.53 5.47 20.42
CA HIS A 206 9.58 6.32 19.85
C HIS A 206 10.41 5.62 18.76
N LEU A 207 9.76 4.81 17.92
CA LEU A 207 10.36 4.11 16.78
C LEU A 207 9.81 4.67 15.46
N PRO A 208 10.62 4.76 14.40
CA PRO A 208 10.12 5.16 13.09
C PRO A 208 9.20 4.09 12.49
N LEU A 209 8.25 4.53 11.67
CA LEU A 209 7.46 3.64 10.82
C LEU A 209 8.30 3.10 9.66
N GLY A 210 8.24 1.79 9.47
CA GLY A 210 8.94 1.11 8.39
C GLY A 210 10.37 0.76 8.79
N GLU A 211 10.55 -0.49 9.24
CA GLU A 211 11.84 -1.16 9.44
C GLU A 211 11.91 -2.35 8.45
#